data_AF-A0A8J6IZA0-F1
#
_entry.id   AF-A0A8J6IZA0-F1
#
_cell.length_a   1.000
_cell.length_b   1.000
_cell.length_c   1.000
_cell.angle_alpha   90.00
_cell.angle_beta   90.00
_cell.angle_gamma   90.00
#
_symmetry.space_group_name_H-M   'P 1'
#
loop_
_entity.id
_entity.type
_entity.pdbx_description
1 polymer ?
#
loop_
_entity_poly.entity_id
_entity_poly.type
_entity_poly.pdbx_seq_one_letter_code
_entity_poly.pdbx_strand_id
1 'polypeptide(L)'
;MNNRINPAKKGLTVKDLVTTGIFSAIFLVFTLIGSILFAPNPVLTFYMPMGAALLCGPVYLLMIAKVQKRWSVTILGIVMGIIWFVTGMHWAFSLGYIGMGIIADLVAGAGHYRNKVVNLLSYMLMSLGSVYTYVVFFIDPQGWASTMLENGTEQSYIDTMSASAPSWLLAVIIIGTLAIAAFSGWIGGKLLKKQFEKAGITA
;
A
#
# COMPACT_ATOMS: atom_id res chain seq x y z
N MET A 1 -45.98 -10.61 16.46
CA MET A 1 -44.61 -10.93 16.01
C MET A 1 -44.10 -9.80 15.13
N ASN A 2 -43.45 -8.78 15.70
CA ASN A 2 -42.86 -7.69 14.92
C ASN A 2 -41.38 -7.97 14.73
N ASN A 3 -41.07 -8.65 13.61
CA ASN A 3 -39.70 -8.89 13.18
C ASN A 3 -39.13 -7.57 12.67
N ARG A 4 -38.56 -6.76 13.58
CA ARG A 4 -37.77 -5.59 13.19
C ARG A 4 -36.60 -6.11 12.38
N ILE A 5 -36.63 -5.88 11.07
CA ILE A 5 -35.47 -5.98 10.20
C ILE A 5 -34.46 -4.98 10.75
N ASN A 6 -33.52 -5.47 11.56
CA ASN A 6 -32.44 -4.66 12.11
C ASN A 6 -31.59 -4.26 10.90
N PRO A 7 -31.50 -2.98 10.51
CA PRO A 7 -30.64 -2.59 9.40
C PRO A 7 -29.23 -2.98 9.79
N ALA A 8 -28.66 -3.96 9.08
CA ALA A 8 -27.29 -4.40 9.28
C ALA A 8 -26.40 -3.16 9.43
N LYS A 9 -25.64 -3.06 10.53
CA LYS A 9 -24.72 -1.96 10.82
C LYS A 9 -23.88 -1.66 9.57
N LYS A 10 -24.29 -0.67 8.77
CA LYS A 10 -23.74 -0.40 7.43
C LYS A 10 -22.39 0.32 7.45
N GLY A 11 -21.88 0.68 8.63
CA GLY A 11 -20.62 1.41 8.82
C GLY A 11 -19.58 0.64 9.63
N LEU A 12 -18.36 1.16 9.61
CA LEU A 12 -17.28 0.69 10.49
C LEU A 12 -17.67 0.93 11.95
N THR A 13 -17.51 -0.12 12.76
CA THR A 13 -17.63 -0.02 14.22
C THR A 13 -16.31 0.42 14.83
N VAL A 14 -16.31 0.84 16.10
CA VAL A 14 -15.07 1.14 16.84
C VAL A 14 -14.09 -0.02 16.78
N LYS A 15 -14.58 -1.26 16.91
CA LYS A 15 -13.75 -2.48 16.78
C LYS A 15 -13.09 -2.59 15.41
N ASP A 16 -13.82 -2.24 14.34
CA ASP A 16 -13.30 -2.29 12.97
C ASP A 16 -12.23 -1.21 12.75
N LEU A 17 -12.44 0.00 13.30
CA LEU A 17 -11.46 1.09 13.27
C LEU A 17 -10.18 0.71 14.02
N VAL A 18 -10.29 0.15 15.23
CA VAL A 18 -9.14 -0.34 16.01
C VAL A 18 -8.40 -1.44 15.23
N THR A 19 -9.13 -2.39 14.65
CA THR A 19 -8.53 -3.46 13.84
C THR A 19 -7.79 -2.89 12.63
N THR A 20 -8.41 -1.96 11.91
CA THR A 20 -7.80 -1.28 10.76
C THR A 20 -6.54 -0.52 11.17
N GLY A 21 -6.57 0.18 12.31
CA GLY A 21 -5.41 0.88 12.86
C GLY A 21 -4.25 -0.05 13.18
N ILE A 22 -4.51 -1.19 13.84
CA ILE A 22 -3.49 -2.21 14.13
C ILE A 22 -2.87 -2.74 12.84
N PHE A 23 -3.70 -3.11 11.86
CA PHE A 23 -3.17 -3.60 10.57
C PHE A 23 -2.44 -2.52 9.78
N SER A 24 -2.84 -1.24 9.89
CA SER A 24 -2.11 -0.13 9.26
C SER A 24 -0.72 0.05 9.89
N ALA A 25 -0.60 -0.08 11.21
CA ALA A 25 0.70 -0.05 11.89
C ALA A 25 1.59 -1.24 11.49
N ILE A 26 1.03 -2.44 11.40
CA ILE A 26 1.78 -3.62 10.92
C ILE A 26 2.18 -3.43 9.46
N PHE A 27 1.28 -2.93 8.61
CA PHE A 27 1.55 -2.65 7.20
C PHE A 27 2.68 -1.63 7.05
N LEU A 28 2.70 -0.58 7.87
CA LEU A 28 3.79 0.39 7.93
C LEU A 28 5.12 -0.27 8.30
N VAL A 29 5.16 -1.07 9.36
CA VAL A 29 6.39 -1.78 9.78
C VAL A 29 6.91 -2.68 8.66
N PHE A 30 6.03 -3.44 8.00
CA PHE A 30 6.43 -4.31 6.89
C PHE A 30 6.86 -3.52 5.66
N THR A 31 6.25 -2.36 5.42
CA THR A 31 6.67 -1.42 4.38
C THR A 31 8.09 -0.91 4.67
N LEU A 32 8.38 -0.49 5.90
CA LEU A 32 9.70 -0.02 6.33
C LEU A 32 10.75 -1.11 6.20
N ILE A 33 10.49 -2.31 6.73
CA ILE A 33 11.40 -3.46 6.64
C ILE A 33 11.66 -3.83 5.17
N GLY A 34 10.61 -3.85 4.34
CA GLY A 34 10.75 -4.15 2.92
C GLY A 34 11.53 -3.07 2.15
N SER A 35 11.52 -1.83 2.64
CA SER A 35 12.13 -0.68 1.98
C SER A 35 13.57 -0.39 2.42
N ILE A 36 14.00 -0.86 3.60
CA ILE A 36 15.28 -0.47 4.22
C ILE A 36 16.52 -0.83 3.37
N LEU A 37 16.43 -1.89 2.57
CA LEU A 37 17.52 -2.32 1.69
C LEU A 37 17.65 -1.46 0.42
N PHE A 38 16.60 -0.71 0.08
CA PHE A 38 16.50 0.04 -1.17
C PHE A 38 16.63 1.54 -0.94
N ALA A 39 15.92 2.08 0.05
CA ALA A 39 15.79 3.53 0.24
C ALA A 39 17.12 4.29 0.47
N PRO A 40 18.10 3.79 1.25
CA PRO A 40 19.35 4.52 1.46
C PRO A 40 20.26 4.57 0.22
N ASN A 41 20.06 3.69 -0.76
CA ASN A 41 20.90 3.61 -1.95
C ASN A 41 20.19 4.30 -3.14
N PRO A 42 20.74 5.40 -3.70
CA PRO A 42 20.10 6.19 -4.76
C PRO A 42 19.87 5.43 -6.07
N VAL A 43 20.56 4.31 -6.31
CA VAL A 43 20.34 3.43 -7.46
C VAL A 43 19.24 2.41 -7.18
N LEU A 44 19.19 1.88 -5.96
CA LEU A 44 18.23 0.84 -5.59
C LEU A 44 16.88 1.39 -5.14
N THR A 45 16.81 2.68 -4.78
CA THR A 45 15.60 3.32 -4.27
C THR A 45 14.39 3.15 -5.19
N PHE A 46 14.57 3.10 -6.51
CA PHE A 46 13.51 2.83 -7.48
C PHE A 46 12.78 1.50 -7.26
N TYR A 47 13.43 0.51 -6.64
CA TYR A 47 12.86 -0.80 -6.36
C TYR A 47 12.20 -0.87 -4.96
N MET A 48 12.22 0.21 -4.19
CA MET A 48 11.57 0.30 -2.89
C MET A 48 10.09 -0.11 -2.91
N PRO A 49 9.26 0.29 -3.90
CA PRO A 49 7.88 -0.20 -4.02
C PRO A 49 7.77 -1.73 -4.07
N MET A 50 8.71 -2.40 -4.73
CA MET A 50 8.73 -3.86 -4.83
C MET A 50 9.05 -4.50 -3.48
N GLY A 51 10.05 -3.97 -2.78
CA GLY A 51 10.41 -4.41 -1.43
C GLY A 51 9.25 -4.28 -0.44
N ALA A 52 8.59 -3.12 -0.44
CA ALA A 52 7.38 -2.89 0.36
C ALA A 52 6.24 -3.86 0.00
N ALA A 53 5.97 -4.03 -1.29
CA ALA A 53 4.90 -4.90 -1.79
C ALA A 53 5.14 -6.39 -1.51
N LEU A 54 6.39 -6.83 -1.34
CA LEU A 54 6.69 -8.23 -1.06
C LEU A 54 6.17 -8.67 0.31
N LEU A 55 6.31 -7.81 1.32
CA LEU A 55 6.02 -8.16 2.71
C LEU A 55 4.57 -7.84 3.10
N CYS A 56 3.94 -6.86 2.45
CA CYS A 56 2.64 -6.35 2.88
C CYS A 56 1.42 -7.18 2.46
N GLY A 57 1.55 -8.12 1.52
CA GLY A 57 0.42 -8.87 0.96
C GLY A 57 -0.38 -9.66 1.99
N PRO A 58 0.26 -10.50 2.82
CA PRO A 58 -0.43 -11.21 3.89
C PRO A 58 -1.14 -10.27 4.87
N VAL A 59 -0.48 -9.17 5.27
CA VAL A 59 -1.02 -8.18 6.22
C VAL A 59 -2.29 -7.54 5.67
N TYR A 60 -2.24 -7.12 4.41
CA TYR A 60 -3.36 -6.48 3.73
C TYR A 60 -4.57 -7.42 3.59
N LEU A 61 -4.34 -8.64 3.10
CA LEU A 61 -5.41 -9.61 2.90
C LEU A 61 -6.03 -10.07 4.23
N LEU A 62 -5.23 -10.16 5.29
CA LEU A 62 -5.71 -10.41 6.65
C LEU A 62 -6.62 -9.28 7.15
N MET A 63 -6.23 -8.03 6.94
CA MET A 63 -7.06 -6.88 7.32
C MET A 63 -8.42 -6.94 6.62
N ILE A 64 -8.43 -7.13 5.31
CA ILE A 64 -9.68 -7.23 4.53
C ILE A 64 -10.53 -8.41 5.02
N ALA A 65 -9.93 -9.58 5.24
CA ALA A 65 -10.64 -10.77 5.71
C ALA A 65 -11.24 -10.59 7.12
N LYS A 66 -10.62 -9.76 7.96
CA LYS A 66 -11.07 -9.45 9.32
C LYS A 66 -12.17 -8.39 9.38
N VAL A 67 -12.02 -7.30 8.61
CA VAL A 67 -12.91 -6.14 8.69
C VAL A 67 -14.11 -6.30 7.76
N GLN A 68 -13.89 -6.83 6.54
CA GLN A 68 -14.92 -7.09 5.51
C GLN A 68 -15.91 -5.92 5.27
N LYS A 69 -15.45 -4.68 5.42
CA LYS A 69 -16.30 -3.48 5.36
C LYS A 69 -15.63 -2.36 4.58
N ARG A 70 -16.49 -1.51 4.02
CA ARG A 70 -16.10 -0.33 3.26
C ARG A 70 -15.33 0.67 4.10
N TRP A 71 -14.40 1.35 3.43
CA TRP A 71 -13.50 2.39 3.94
C TRP A 71 -12.34 1.89 4.79
N SER A 72 -12.24 0.60 5.09
CA SER A 72 -11.10 0.07 5.85
C SER A 72 -9.77 0.22 5.09
N VAL A 73 -9.79 0.01 3.77
CA VAL A 73 -8.61 0.16 2.91
C VAL A 73 -8.30 1.64 2.67
N THR A 74 -9.33 2.47 2.54
CA THR A 74 -9.17 3.93 2.44
C THR A 74 -8.52 4.52 3.69
N ILE A 75 -8.94 4.09 4.89
CA ILE A 75 -8.32 4.53 6.14
C ILE A 75 -6.85 4.10 6.18
N LEU A 76 -6.52 2.88 5.76
CA LEU A 76 -5.12 2.45 5.64
C LEU A 76 -4.34 3.39 4.72
N GLY A 77 -4.85 3.68 3.52
CA GLY A 77 -4.21 4.58 2.56
C GLY A 77 -4.01 6.01 3.11
N ILE A 78 -5.00 6.54 3.84
CA ILE A 78 -4.91 7.86 4.49
C ILE A 78 -3.86 7.87 5.60
N VAL A 79 -3.88 6.86 6.48
CA VAL A 79 -2.89 6.75 7.56
C VAL A 79 -1.48 6.66 6.99
N MET A 80 -1.27 5.80 5.97
CA MET A 80 0.00 5.70 5.29
C MET A 80 0.40 7.03 4.63
N GLY A 81 -0.51 7.69 3.92
CA GLY A 81 -0.24 8.97 3.27
C GLY A 81 0.18 10.07 4.24
N ILE A 82 -0.52 10.20 5.38
CA ILE A 82 -0.17 11.18 6.43
C ILE A 82 1.21 10.88 7.00
N ILE A 83 1.49 9.61 7.34
CA ILE A 83 2.79 9.22 7.92
C ILE A 83 3.92 9.55 6.95
N TRP A 84 3.79 9.16 5.68
CA TRP A 84 4.82 9.43 4.69
C TRP A 84 5.04 10.92 4.44
N PHE A 85 3.97 11.72 4.49
CA PHE A 85 4.07 13.16 4.33
C PHE A 85 4.90 13.78 5.47
N VAL A 86 4.62 13.37 6.71
CA VAL A 86 5.33 13.86 7.91
C VAL A 86 6.79 13.38 7.96
N THR A 87 7.11 12.22 7.38
CA THR A 87 8.50 11.71 7.32
C THR A 87 9.39 12.43 6.31
N GLY A 88 8.87 13.42 5.55
CA GLY A 88 9.64 14.17 4.56
C GLY A 88 9.77 13.49 3.20
N MET A 89 8.98 12.44 2.92
CA MET A 89 8.92 11.87 1.58
C MET A 89 8.25 12.84 0.61
N HIS A 90 8.56 12.73 -0.69
CA HIS A 90 7.90 13.53 -1.72
C HIS A 90 6.37 13.44 -1.60
N TRP A 91 5.66 14.57 -1.69
CA TRP A 91 4.20 14.64 -1.50
C TRP A 91 3.39 13.66 -2.38
N ALA A 92 3.87 13.38 -3.58
CA ALA A 92 3.24 12.44 -4.50
C ALA A 92 3.22 11.00 -3.95
N PHE A 93 4.18 10.63 -3.10
CA PHE A 93 4.15 9.36 -2.38
C PHE A 93 2.92 9.27 -1.47
N SER A 94 2.65 10.34 -0.73
CA SER A 94 1.49 10.44 0.17
C SER A 94 0.17 10.45 -0.59
N LEU A 95 0.06 11.28 -1.63
CA LEU A 95 -1.15 11.33 -2.46
C LEU A 95 -1.38 10.01 -3.21
N GLY A 96 -0.32 9.33 -3.62
CA GLY A 96 -0.39 8.00 -4.22
C GLY A 96 -1.04 6.98 -3.29
N TYR A 97 -0.61 6.90 -2.02
CA TYR A 97 -1.24 6.01 -1.03
C TYR A 97 -2.70 6.37 -0.74
N ILE A 98 -3.04 7.66 -0.64
CA ILE A 98 -4.42 8.09 -0.41
C ILE A 98 -5.29 7.73 -1.62
N GLY A 99 -4.87 8.11 -2.83
CA GLY A 99 -5.60 7.87 -4.07
C GLY A 99 -5.77 6.39 -4.36
N MET A 100 -4.67 5.62 -4.30
CA MET A 100 -4.74 4.17 -4.48
C MET A 100 -5.48 3.47 -3.34
N GLY A 101 -5.47 4.01 -2.13
CA GLY A 101 -6.28 3.48 -1.02
C GLY A 101 -7.78 3.65 -1.24
N ILE A 102 -8.22 4.75 -1.85
CA ILE A 102 -9.62 4.92 -2.27
C ILE A 102 -9.94 3.93 -3.39
N ILE A 103 -9.13 3.88 -4.44
CA ILE A 103 -9.35 2.99 -5.59
C ILE A 103 -9.37 1.51 -5.15
N ALA A 104 -8.42 1.10 -4.32
CA ALA A 104 -8.33 -0.25 -3.79
C ALA A 104 -9.54 -0.61 -2.92
N ASP A 105 -10.06 0.32 -2.11
CA ASP A 105 -11.27 0.10 -1.31
C ASP A 105 -12.50 -0.11 -2.20
N LEU A 106 -12.64 0.69 -3.26
CA LEU A 106 -13.72 0.54 -4.25
C LEU A 106 -13.66 -0.82 -4.96
N VAL A 107 -12.47 -1.24 -5.37
CA VAL A 107 -12.26 -2.55 -6.00
C VAL A 107 -12.60 -3.68 -5.03
N ALA A 108 -12.08 -3.66 -3.79
CA ALA A 108 -12.44 -4.65 -2.78
C ALA A 108 -13.96 -4.65 -2.49
N GLY A 109 -14.58 -3.47 -2.49
CA GLY A 109 -16.01 -3.29 -2.31
C GLY A 109 -16.86 -3.93 -3.42
N ALA A 110 -16.39 -3.95 -4.67
CA ALA A 110 -17.05 -4.66 -5.76
C ALA A 110 -17.07 -6.17 -5.54
N GLY A 111 -16.08 -6.72 -4.83
CA GLY A 111 -16.03 -8.11 -4.38
C GLY A 111 -16.65 -8.34 -3.00
N HIS A 112 -17.36 -7.36 -2.45
CA HIS A 112 -17.89 -7.33 -1.09
C HIS A 112 -16.84 -7.72 -0.03
N TYR A 113 -15.57 -7.38 -0.26
CA TYR A 113 -14.43 -7.72 0.61
C TYR A 113 -14.20 -9.22 0.83
N ARG A 114 -14.91 -10.10 0.10
CA ARG A 114 -14.88 -11.56 0.28
C ARG A 114 -14.27 -12.30 -0.90
N ASN A 115 -14.37 -11.74 -2.10
CA ASN A 115 -13.79 -12.36 -3.28
C ASN A 115 -12.25 -12.26 -3.25
N LYS A 116 -11.59 -13.41 -3.14
CA LYS A 116 -10.12 -13.51 -3.01
C LYS A 116 -9.37 -12.89 -4.20
N VAL A 117 -9.88 -13.04 -5.42
CA VAL A 117 -9.25 -12.49 -6.64
C VAL A 117 -9.39 -10.97 -6.66
N VAL A 118 -10.58 -10.46 -6.34
CA VAL A 118 -10.82 -9.01 -6.29
C VAL A 118 -10.04 -8.34 -5.16
N ASN A 119 -9.93 -9.00 -4.00
CA ASN A 119 -9.11 -8.53 -2.89
C ASN A 119 -7.59 -8.54 -3.23
N LEU A 120 -7.14 -9.50 -4.03
CA LEU A 120 -5.77 -9.52 -4.56
C LEU A 120 -5.53 -8.36 -5.52
N LEU A 121 -6.45 -8.10 -6.45
CA LEU A 121 -6.36 -6.94 -7.34
C LEU A 121 -6.37 -5.62 -6.55
N SER A 122 -7.22 -5.52 -5.53
CA SER A 122 -7.23 -4.40 -4.59
C SER A 122 -5.87 -4.21 -3.91
N TYR A 123 -5.21 -5.29 -3.49
CA TYR A 123 -3.86 -5.21 -2.93
C TYR A 123 -2.83 -4.70 -3.95
N MET A 124 -2.84 -5.25 -5.16
CA MET A 124 -1.93 -4.82 -6.23
C MET A 124 -2.07 -3.32 -6.54
N LEU A 125 -3.31 -2.81 -6.53
CA LEU A 125 -3.59 -1.40 -6.70
C LEU A 125 -3.09 -0.57 -5.50
N MET A 126 -3.33 -1.01 -4.26
CA MET A 126 -2.78 -0.35 -3.08
C MET A 126 -1.25 -0.25 -3.14
N SER A 127 -0.56 -1.30 -3.59
CA SER A 127 0.90 -1.32 -3.73
C SER A 127 1.44 -0.29 -4.73
N LEU A 128 0.63 0.19 -5.69
CA LEU A 128 1.04 1.27 -6.59
C LEU A 128 1.11 2.64 -5.91
N GLY A 129 0.61 2.79 -4.68
CA GLY A 129 0.64 4.08 -3.96
C GLY A 129 2.05 4.64 -3.81
N SER A 130 3.03 3.78 -3.53
CA SER A 130 4.45 4.17 -3.41
C SER A 130 5.12 4.50 -4.74
N VAL A 131 4.51 4.15 -5.88
CA VAL A 131 5.09 4.38 -7.21
C VAL A 131 4.95 5.84 -7.67
N TYR A 132 3.97 6.58 -7.13
CA TYR A 132 3.65 7.93 -7.57
C TYR A 132 4.80 8.94 -7.41
N THR A 133 5.67 8.78 -6.41
CA THR A 133 6.87 9.62 -6.30
C THR A 133 7.77 9.50 -7.53
N TYR A 134 7.94 8.27 -8.03
CA TYR A 134 8.76 8.02 -9.21
C TYR A 134 8.05 8.51 -10.48
N VAL A 135 6.73 8.43 -10.55
CA VAL A 135 5.97 9.03 -11.66
C VAL A 135 6.27 10.52 -11.77
N VAL A 136 6.25 11.26 -10.66
CA VAL A 136 6.60 12.69 -10.66
C VAL A 136 8.08 12.89 -11.00
N PHE A 137 8.98 12.09 -10.43
CA PHE A 137 10.40 12.12 -10.77
C PHE A 137 10.67 12.00 -12.28
N PHE A 138 9.92 11.18 -13.02
CA PHE A 138 10.10 11.03 -14.48
C PHE A 138 9.38 12.10 -15.31
N ILE A 139 8.30 12.71 -14.80
CA ILE A 139 7.52 13.73 -15.53
C ILE A 139 8.10 15.14 -15.30
N ASP A 140 8.47 15.44 -14.06
CA ASP A 140 9.05 16.70 -13.63
C ASP A 140 10.25 16.45 -12.69
N PRO A 141 11.42 16.05 -13.25
CA PRO A 141 12.60 15.74 -12.45
C PRO A 141 13.08 16.94 -11.62
N GLN A 142 12.92 18.17 -12.14
CA GLN A 142 13.39 19.38 -11.46
C GLN A 142 12.51 19.73 -10.27
N GLY A 143 11.18 19.73 -10.44
CA GLY A 143 10.25 19.97 -9.34
C GLY A 143 10.30 18.87 -8.27
N TRP A 144 10.53 17.62 -8.68
CA TRP A 144 10.78 16.54 -7.73
C TRP A 144 12.06 16.77 -6.93
N ALA A 145 13.17 17.11 -7.61
CA ALA A 145 14.47 17.34 -6.99
C ALA A 145 14.43 18.52 -6.01
N SER A 146 13.82 19.65 -6.39
CA SER A 146 13.71 20.81 -5.52
C SER A 146 12.93 20.48 -4.25
N THR A 147 11.80 19.77 -4.37
CA THR A 147 10.99 19.34 -3.24
C THR A 147 11.79 18.43 -2.30
N MET A 148 12.55 17.48 -2.86
CA MET A 148 13.33 16.54 -2.04
C MET A 148 14.53 17.18 -1.35
N LEU A 149 15.16 18.18 -1.97
CA LEU A 149 16.19 19.01 -1.34
C LEU A 149 15.62 19.80 -0.16
N GLU A 150 14.47 20.44 -0.34
CA GLU A 150 13.78 21.17 0.74
C GLU A 150 13.39 20.24 1.90
N ASN A 151 13.01 19.00 1.59
CA ASN A 151 12.72 17.97 2.59
C ASN A 151 13.97 17.37 3.27
N GLY A 152 15.18 17.80 2.88
CA GLY A 152 16.44 17.39 3.52
C GLY A 152 17.18 16.22 2.87
N THR A 153 16.84 15.85 1.63
CA THR A 153 17.62 14.86 0.86
C THR A 153 18.90 15.51 0.33
N GLU A 154 20.02 14.80 0.39
CA GLU A 154 21.29 15.32 -0.12
C GLU A 154 21.29 15.48 -1.65
N GLN A 155 21.94 16.54 -2.14
CA GLN A 155 22.10 16.78 -3.58
C GLN A 155 22.79 15.60 -4.28
N SER A 156 23.84 15.05 -3.68
CA SER A 156 24.58 13.89 -4.20
C SER A 156 23.69 12.66 -4.41
N TYR A 157 22.71 12.45 -3.53
CA TYR A 157 21.74 11.37 -3.63
C TYR A 157 20.83 11.59 -4.85
N ILE A 158 20.30 12.80 -5.02
CA ILE A 158 19.40 13.15 -6.12
C ILE A 158 20.12 13.10 -7.47
N ASP A 159 21.36 13.58 -7.52
CA ASP A 159 22.19 13.55 -8.73
C ASP A 159 22.46 12.10 -9.15
N THR A 160 22.83 11.23 -8.20
CA THR A 160 23.07 9.82 -8.47
C THR A 160 21.80 9.10 -8.92
N MET A 161 20.67 9.41 -8.28
CA MET A 161 19.37 8.86 -8.64
C MET A 161 18.98 9.27 -10.08
N SER A 162 19.19 10.54 -10.43
CA SER A 162 18.95 11.09 -11.78
C SER A 162 19.84 10.46 -12.84
N ALA A 163 21.13 10.29 -12.55
CA ALA A 163 22.08 9.66 -13.47
C ALA A 163 21.78 8.16 -13.69
N SER A 164 21.12 7.52 -12.73
CA SER A 164 20.85 6.07 -12.75
C SER A 164 19.47 5.70 -13.29
N ALA A 165 18.70 6.67 -13.77
CA ALA A 165 17.30 6.50 -14.16
C ALA A 165 17.10 6.47 -15.70
N PRO A 166 17.24 5.31 -16.35
CA PRO A 166 16.88 5.21 -17.77
C PRO A 166 15.37 5.37 -17.96
N SER A 167 14.96 5.84 -19.15
CA SER A 167 13.55 6.15 -19.46
C SER A 167 12.59 4.96 -19.31
N TRP A 168 13.09 3.72 -19.48
CA TRP A 168 12.30 2.49 -19.31
C TRP A 168 12.11 2.08 -17.84
N LEU A 169 12.86 2.67 -16.91
CA LEU A 169 12.86 2.23 -15.50
C LEU A 169 11.48 2.40 -14.87
N LEU A 170 10.75 3.46 -15.18
CA LEU A 170 9.39 3.66 -14.66
C LEU A 170 8.47 2.46 -14.97
N ALA A 171 8.54 1.93 -16.19
CA ALA A 171 7.77 0.75 -16.58
C ALA A 171 8.16 -0.47 -15.74
N VAL A 172 9.46 -0.64 -15.47
CA VAL A 172 9.97 -1.71 -14.60
C VAL A 172 9.51 -1.55 -13.16
N ILE A 173 9.48 -0.33 -12.62
CA ILE A 173 8.95 -0.05 -11.28
C ILE A 173 7.48 -0.48 -11.20
N ILE A 174 6.64 -0.04 -12.16
CA ILE A 174 5.21 -0.35 -12.17
C ILE A 174 4.97 -1.85 -12.33
N ILE A 175 5.54 -2.47 -13.36
CA ILE A 175 5.33 -3.89 -13.66
C ILE A 175 5.90 -4.77 -12.56
N GLY A 176 7.10 -4.46 -12.07
CA GLY A 176 7.75 -5.21 -10.99
C GLY A 176 6.98 -5.11 -9.68
N THR A 177 6.46 -3.92 -9.33
CA THR A 177 5.63 -3.75 -8.12
C THR A 177 4.35 -4.58 -8.22
N LEU A 178 3.67 -4.57 -9.37
CA LEU A 178 2.47 -5.38 -9.58
C LEU A 178 2.77 -6.88 -9.53
N ALA A 179 3.87 -7.33 -10.15
CA ALA A 179 4.26 -8.73 -10.15
C ALA A 179 4.59 -9.23 -8.73
N ILE A 180 5.36 -8.45 -7.97
CA ILE A 180 5.71 -8.77 -6.59
C ILE A 180 4.50 -8.68 -5.66
N ALA A 181 3.62 -7.69 -5.84
CA ALA A 181 2.36 -7.61 -5.11
C ALA A 181 1.46 -8.82 -5.38
N ALA A 182 1.34 -9.26 -6.64
CA ALA A 182 0.59 -10.44 -7.00
C ALA A 182 1.17 -11.71 -6.34
N PHE A 183 2.49 -11.88 -6.37
CA PHE A 183 3.17 -12.98 -5.70
C PHE A 183 2.97 -12.98 -4.18
N SER A 184 3.19 -11.83 -3.54
CA SER A 184 3.00 -11.64 -2.10
C SER A 184 1.56 -11.91 -1.67
N GLY A 185 0.60 -11.35 -2.40
CA GLY A 185 -0.82 -11.55 -2.13
C GLY A 185 -1.25 -13.00 -2.37
N TRP A 186 -0.70 -13.69 -3.37
CA TRP A 186 -0.94 -15.12 -3.56
C TRP A 186 -0.44 -15.97 -2.39
N ILE A 187 0.78 -15.69 -1.89
CA ILE A 187 1.30 -16.33 -0.67
C ILE A 187 0.41 -16.00 0.54
N GLY A 188 0.03 -14.73 0.70
CA GLY A 188 -0.88 -14.28 1.75
C GLY A 188 -2.20 -15.01 1.73
N GLY A 189 -2.80 -15.22 0.55
CA GLY A 189 -4.01 -16.00 0.36
C GLY A 189 -3.87 -17.47 0.78
N LYS A 190 -2.71 -18.08 0.53
CA LYS A 190 -2.41 -19.45 1.00
C LYS A 190 -2.24 -19.51 2.53
N LEU A 191 -1.54 -18.54 3.11
CA LEU A 191 -1.34 -18.44 4.56
C LEU A 191 -2.68 -18.24 5.29
N LEU A 192 -3.55 -17.38 4.75
CA LEU A 192 -4.91 -17.18 5.23
C LEU A 192 -5.68 -18.50 5.35
N LYS A 193 -5.73 -19.27 4.26
CA LYS A 193 -6.41 -20.57 4.23
C LYS A 193 -5.79 -21.59 5.20
N LYS A 194 -4.46 -21.62 5.30
CA LYS A 194 -3.75 -22.68 6.04
C LYS A 194 -3.69 -22.43 7.55
N GLN A 195 -3.47 -21.18 7.96
CA GLN A 195 -3.18 -20.83 9.36
C GLN A 195 -4.35 -20.07 10.01
N PHE A 196 -4.94 -19.11 9.30
CA PHE A 196 -5.89 -18.18 9.92
C PHE A 196 -7.33 -18.68 9.86
N GLU A 197 -7.77 -19.24 8.72
CA GLU A 197 -9.06 -19.92 8.59
C GLU A 197 -9.11 -21.14 9.54
N LYS A 198 -8.01 -21.92 9.63
CA LYS A 198 -7.95 -23.08 10.53
C LYS A 198 -7.93 -22.71 12.02
N ALA A 199 -7.39 -21.55 12.38
CA ALA A 199 -7.34 -21.08 13.77
C ALA A 199 -8.62 -20.30 14.18
N GLY A 200 -9.65 -20.25 13.33
CA GLY A 200 -10.89 -19.50 13.60
C GLY A 200 -10.68 -17.97 13.65
N ILE A 201 -9.55 -17.49 13.11
CA ILE A 201 -9.17 -16.08 13.13
C ILE A 201 -9.91 -15.32 12.03
N THR A 202 -10.32 -15.96 10.94
CA THR A 202 -11.16 -15.36 9.89
C THR A 202 -12.54 -16.01 9.88
N ALA A 203 -13.58 -15.20 9.64
CA ALA A 203 -14.97 -15.66 9.59
C ALA A 203 -15.26 -16.55 8.37
#